data_AF-A0A9D4RVD9-F1
#
_entry.id   AF-A0A9D4RVD9-F1
#
_cell.length_a   1.000
_cell.length_b   1.000
_cell.length_c   1.000
_cell.angle_alpha   90.00
_cell.angle_beta   90.00
_cell.angle_gamma   90.00
#
_symmetry.space_group_name_H-M   'P 1'
#
loop_
_entity.id
_entity.type
_entity.pdbx_description
1 polymer ?
#
loop_
_entity_poly.entity_id
_entity_poly.type
_entity_poly.pdbx_seq_one_letter_code
_entity_poly.pdbx_strand_id
1 'polypeptide(L)'
;MLLARVPTLPQPLLQSLFEWPPLLATPTRVCQLALGNSSSLLDAVSGFFTSGFKMQKAKKYDWKDSNMALFGSDTEKSVKKESAQTEPAWKGSGQKPGLQIWRIVKFHVTDWPKEEYGNFYDGDSYIILNTYKDAESDELHYDVHFWIGKYSTQDEYGTAAYKTVELDTFHNDKPIQHREVQGHESVLFKGYFKQINYMKGGADSGFRRVEPEQYKPRLLHFKKEGPRVTMTEVARKQSKLQDGDVFVLDLGLTIYQWNGAAAQGIEKFEAGKAVSKIKSDRGRNIETIVLEQAAMSATHKFYNFLDDDDDDDDDDNVPIEGEPTLFRVSDDDGSLDMEQVKSGVIIQKDLKTEDVFIIDTKSEVFVWIGKGASVDERRNGFSYAHKYLMKTEYPYLPVSIVSEGQKSDAFNAAVPMAA
;
A
#
# COMPACT_ATOMS: atom_id res chain seq x y z
N MET A 1 38.07 -24.24 -45.84
CA MET A 1 36.87 -23.63 -45.23
C MET A 1 37.26 -23.15 -43.84
N LEU A 2 37.11 -21.85 -43.59
CA LEU A 2 37.70 -21.13 -42.46
C LEU A 2 37.24 -21.68 -41.09
N LEU A 3 38.21 -22.00 -40.23
CA LEU A 3 38.04 -21.95 -38.78
C LEU A 3 39.05 -20.93 -38.27
N ALA A 4 38.59 -19.70 -38.06
CA ALA A 4 39.39 -18.62 -37.52
C ALA A 4 39.52 -18.78 -36.00
N ARG A 5 40.78 -18.72 -35.55
CA ARG A 5 41.23 -18.68 -34.17
C ARG A 5 40.65 -17.46 -33.44
N VAL A 6 40.16 -17.66 -32.22
CA VAL A 6 39.92 -16.59 -31.24
C VAL A 6 41.14 -16.52 -30.31
N PRO A 7 41.73 -15.34 -30.06
CA PRO A 7 42.91 -15.20 -29.21
C PRO A 7 42.55 -15.14 -27.73
N THR A 8 43.39 -15.79 -26.92
CA THR A 8 43.44 -15.78 -25.45
C THR A 8 43.87 -14.41 -24.90
N LEU A 9 43.17 -13.92 -23.88
CA LEU A 9 43.63 -12.86 -22.97
C LEU A 9 43.33 -13.25 -21.50
N PRO A 10 44.08 -12.72 -20.51
CA PRO A 10 44.40 -13.40 -19.26
C PRO A 10 43.49 -13.02 -18.06
N GLN A 11 43.31 -13.96 -17.11
CA GLN A 11 42.93 -13.69 -15.70
C GLN A 11 44.12 -13.00 -14.98
N PRO A 12 43.92 -12.07 -14.02
CA PRO A 12 43.23 -12.33 -12.75
C PRO A 12 42.45 -11.14 -12.13
N LEU A 13 41.80 -11.41 -10.98
CA LEU A 13 41.28 -10.51 -9.92
C LEU A 13 39.78 -10.72 -9.59
N LEU A 14 39.47 -11.90 -9.05
CA LEU A 14 38.29 -12.13 -8.21
C LEU A 14 38.77 -12.21 -6.75
N GLN A 15 39.16 -11.06 -6.19
CA GLN A 15 39.39 -10.92 -4.74
C GLN A 15 39.38 -9.44 -4.35
N SER A 16 38.20 -8.86 -4.14
CA SER A 16 38.00 -7.66 -3.31
C SER A 16 36.50 -7.43 -3.09
N LEU A 17 36.06 -7.46 -1.82
CA LEU A 17 34.82 -6.87 -1.24
C LEU A 17 34.07 -7.75 -0.22
N PHE A 18 34.73 -8.73 0.39
CA PHE A 18 34.29 -9.23 1.70
C PHE A 18 35.49 -9.37 2.63
N GLU A 19 35.82 -8.30 3.33
CA GLU A 19 36.59 -8.33 4.57
C GLU A 19 36.38 -7.01 5.32
N TRP A 20 35.57 -7.04 6.38
CA TRP A 20 35.66 -6.12 7.52
C TRP A 20 36.23 -6.90 8.72
N PRO A 21 37.03 -6.26 9.57
CA PRO A 21 38.00 -6.91 10.46
C PRO A 21 37.40 -7.43 11.78
N PRO A 22 38.09 -8.36 12.47
CA PRO A 22 37.67 -8.91 13.75
C PRO A 22 38.22 -8.11 14.94
N LEU A 23 37.35 -7.79 15.90
CA LEU A 23 37.65 -7.45 17.30
C LEU A 23 36.55 -8.21 18.10
N LEU A 24 36.79 -9.20 18.95
CA LEU A 24 37.83 -9.41 19.95
C LEU A 24 38.14 -10.91 20.08
N ALA A 25 39.42 -11.23 20.17
CA ALA A 25 39.94 -12.52 20.64
C ALA A 25 39.99 -12.51 22.18
N THR A 26 39.63 -13.57 22.91
CA THR A 26 40.45 -14.75 23.27
C THR A 26 39.81 -15.41 24.52
N PRO A 27 40.32 -16.53 25.07
CA PRO A 27 40.54 -17.86 24.47
C PRO A 27 39.87 -18.96 25.37
N THR A 28 39.78 -20.25 25.00
CA THR A 28 40.78 -21.28 25.41
C THR A 28 40.28 -22.71 25.09
N ARG A 29 41.20 -23.55 24.55
CA ARG A 29 41.25 -25.04 24.43
C ARG A 29 40.33 -25.72 23.40
N VAL A 30 40.76 -26.31 22.28
CA VAL A 30 41.87 -27.26 21.89
C VAL A 30 41.62 -28.73 22.32
N CYS A 31 41.91 -29.64 21.36
CA CYS A 31 41.91 -31.13 21.32
C CYS A 31 40.61 -31.76 20.80
N GLN A 32 40.46 -32.30 19.57
CA GLN A 32 41.26 -33.16 18.67
C GLN A 32 41.21 -34.67 19.03
N LEU A 33 41.05 -35.52 18.00
CA LEU A 33 41.15 -37.00 17.90
C LEU A 33 39.85 -37.79 18.16
N ALA A 34 39.50 -38.87 17.46
CA ALA A 34 40.04 -39.57 16.29
C ALA A 34 39.00 -40.57 15.75
N LEU A 35 39.09 -40.85 14.44
CA LEU A 35 38.93 -42.12 13.71
C LEU A 35 38.12 -43.29 14.33
N GLY A 36 37.20 -43.86 13.52
CA GLY A 36 37.02 -45.33 13.50
C GLY A 36 35.60 -45.88 13.29
N ASN A 37 35.36 -46.36 12.06
CA ASN A 37 34.59 -47.56 11.67
C ASN A 37 33.09 -47.75 12.03
N SER A 38 32.29 -47.64 10.97
CA SER A 38 31.38 -48.66 10.41
C SER A 38 30.80 -49.76 11.33
N SER A 39 29.53 -49.58 11.69
CA SER A 39 28.42 -50.54 11.81
C SER A 39 27.43 -49.88 12.77
N SER A 40 26.20 -49.53 12.43
CA SER A 40 25.14 -50.39 11.90
C SER A 40 23.97 -49.49 11.49
N LEU A 41 23.45 -49.75 10.29
CA LEU A 41 22.30 -49.10 9.67
C LEU A 41 20.95 -49.57 10.28
N LEU A 42 20.89 -49.89 11.57
CA LEU A 42 19.74 -50.59 12.17
C LEU A 42 19.31 -50.13 13.58
N ASP A 43 19.68 -48.91 14.01
CA ASP A 43 19.10 -48.30 15.23
C ASP A 43 18.37 -46.97 14.98
N ALA A 44 18.13 -46.59 13.72
CA ALA A 44 17.52 -45.30 13.36
C ALA A 44 16.02 -45.39 12.97
N VAL A 45 15.28 -46.43 13.36
CA VAL A 45 13.85 -46.60 12.98
C VAL A 45 12.89 -46.81 14.17
N SER A 46 13.33 -46.80 15.43
CA SER A 46 12.39 -46.93 16.57
C SER A 46 12.57 -45.86 17.65
N GLY A 47 12.62 -44.59 17.22
CA GLY A 47 12.55 -43.41 18.07
C GLY A 47 11.63 -42.33 17.48
N PHE A 48 10.59 -42.73 16.76
CA PHE A 48 9.49 -41.83 16.39
C PHE A 48 8.62 -41.63 17.64
N PHE A 49 8.31 -40.37 17.94
CA PHE A 49 7.60 -39.87 19.14
C PHE A 49 8.47 -39.71 20.39
N THR A 50 9.17 -38.56 20.49
CA THR A 50 9.04 -37.57 21.59
C THR A 50 10.25 -36.62 21.60
N SER A 51 10.21 -35.57 20.78
CA SER A 51 10.92 -34.33 21.10
C SER A 51 10.24 -33.19 20.37
N GLY A 52 9.59 -32.31 21.13
CA GLY A 52 8.84 -31.19 20.61
C GLY A 52 9.73 -30.28 19.76
N PHE A 53 9.41 -30.19 18.48
CA PHE A 53 9.70 -28.98 17.71
C PHE A 53 8.92 -27.84 18.39
N LYS A 54 9.60 -27.08 19.26
CA LYS A 54 9.19 -25.72 19.53
C LYS A 54 9.37 -24.96 18.22
N MET A 55 8.33 -24.91 17.40
CA MET A 55 8.17 -23.81 16.46
C MET A 55 8.35 -22.54 17.28
N GLN A 56 9.44 -21.81 17.04
CA GLN A 56 9.50 -20.44 17.50
C GLN A 56 8.30 -19.75 16.85
N LYS A 57 7.31 -19.37 17.66
CA LYS A 57 6.22 -18.52 17.20
C LYS A 57 6.86 -17.37 16.44
N ALA A 58 6.44 -17.16 15.19
CA ALA A 58 6.84 -15.99 14.43
C ALA A 58 6.66 -14.77 15.34
N LYS A 59 7.73 -14.00 15.56
CA LYS A 59 7.60 -12.71 16.24
C LYS A 59 6.55 -11.94 15.45
N LYS A 60 5.46 -11.57 16.09
CA LYS A 60 4.50 -10.60 15.56
C LYS A 60 5.28 -9.30 15.49
N TYR A 61 5.79 -8.98 14.31
CA TYR A 61 6.55 -7.76 14.09
C TYR A 61 5.54 -6.63 13.86
N ASP A 62 5.66 -5.58 14.67
CA ASP A 62 4.82 -4.39 14.57
C ASP A 62 5.43 -3.51 13.48
N TRP A 63 4.61 -3.03 12.55
CA TRP A 63 5.05 -2.24 11.38
C TRP A 63 5.73 -0.90 11.79
N LYS A 64 5.66 -0.56 13.09
CA LYS A 64 6.29 0.59 13.77
C LYS A 64 7.83 0.65 13.69
N ASP A 65 8.49 -0.42 13.26
CA ASP A 65 9.96 -0.54 13.23
C ASP A 65 10.59 -0.33 11.84
N SER A 66 9.82 0.08 10.82
CA SER A 66 10.38 0.40 9.48
C SER A 66 11.18 1.70 9.52
N ASN A 67 12.48 1.58 9.75
CA ASN A 67 13.45 2.66 9.55
C ASN A 67 13.51 3.07 8.06
N MET A 68 12.65 4.01 7.65
CA MET A 68 12.71 4.69 6.35
C MET A 68 13.78 5.80 6.30
N ALA A 69 14.88 5.67 7.05
CA ALA A 69 15.83 6.76 7.30
C ALA A 69 17.14 6.60 6.52
N LEU A 70 17.15 6.62 5.17
CA LEU A 70 18.40 6.45 4.38
C LEU A 70 18.56 7.33 3.13
N PHE A 71 18.58 8.67 3.19
CA PHE A 71 18.85 9.54 2.03
C PHE A 71 19.59 10.86 2.33
N GLY A 72 20.71 11.19 1.68
CA GLY A 72 21.23 12.58 1.82
C GLY A 72 22.53 13.05 1.16
N SER A 73 23.33 12.24 0.46
CA SER A 73 24.56 12.79 -0.18
C SER A 73 24.41 13.10 -1.69
N ASP A 74 25.19 14.06 -2.22
CA ASP A 74 25.23 14.37 -3.67
C ASP A 74 25.68 13.17 -4.52
N THR A 75 26.52 12.31 -3.94
CA THR A 75 26.89 11.01 -4.50
C THR A 75 25.71 10.05 -4.54
N GLU A 76 24.84 10.03 -3.52
CA GLU A 76 23.59 9.24 -3.54
C GLU A 76 22.54 9.78 -4.51
N LYS A 77 22.40 11.12 -4.66
CA LYS A 77 21.54 11.70 -5.71
C LYS A 77 21.98 11.25 -7.10
N SER A 78 23.29 11.18 -7.33
CA SER A 78 23.85 10.70 -8.59
C SER A 78 23.59 9.21 -8.80
N VAL A 79 23.81 8.36 -7.78
CA VAL A 79 23.53 6.91 -7.82
C VAL A 79 22.03 6.63 -8.01
N LYS A 80 21.15 7.40 -7.35
CA LYS A 80 19.71 7.32 -7.55
C LYS A 80 19.28 7.76 -8.93
N LYS A 81 19.87 8.83 -9.47
CA LYS A 81 19.57 9.30 -10.83
C LYS A 81 20.02 8.28 -11.87
N GLU A 82 21.15 7.60 -11.65
CA GLU A 82 21.60 6.49 -12.47
C GLU A 82 20.64 5.28 -12.37
N SER A 83 20.25 4.87 -11.16
CA SER A 83 19.26 3.81 -10.93
C SER A 83 17.93 4.12 -11.64
N ALA A 84 17.43 5.35 -11.47
CA ALA A 84 16.21 5.83 -12.09
C ALA A 84 16.29 5.85 -13.63
N GLN A 85 17.44 6.20 -14.20
CA GLN A 85 17.62 6.16 -15.67
C GLN A 85 17.68 4.74 -16.23
N THR A 86 18.05 3.75 -15.40
CA THR A 86 18.13 2.34 -15.81
C THR A 86 16.82 1.58 -15.65
N GLU A 87 15.88 2.05 -14.83
CA GLU A 87 14.58 1.41 -14.62
C GLU A 87 13.70 1.51 -15.89
N PRO A 88 13.35 0.38 -16.53
CA PRO A 88 12.57 0.40 -17.77
C PRO A 88 11.20 1.09 -17.64
N ALA A 89 10.55 1.00 -16.48
CA ALA A 89 9.22 1.59 -16.25
C ALA A 89 9.20 3.12 -16.38
N TRP A 90 10.32 3.80 -16.11
CA TRP A 90 10.41 5.26 -16.16
C TRP A 90 10.64 5.79 -17.57
N LYS A 91 11.07 4.93 -18.50
CA LYS A 91 11.38 5.32 -19.87
C LYS A 91 10.12 5.78 -20.59
N GLY A 92 10.02 7.08 -20.81
CA GLY A 92 8.85 7.69 -21.47
C GLY A 92 7.73 8.09 -20.50
N SER A 93 7.92 7.91 -19.19
CA SER A 93 7.01 8.44 -18.18
C SER A 93 6.96 9.97 -18.21
N GLY A 94 5.80 10.56 -17.94
CA GLY A 94 5.64 12.01 -17.79
C GLY A 94 5.84 12.85 -19.05
N GLN A 95 5.99 12.26 -20.24
CA GLN A 95 6.25 13.04 -21.47
C GLN A 95 5.01 13.78 -22.01
N LYS A 96 3.81 13.34 -21.64
CA LYS A 96 2.54 13.89 -22.10
C LYS A 96 1.52 13.90 -20.96
N PRO A 97 0.57 14.85 -20.97
CA PRO A 97 -0.52 14.85 -20.00
C PRO A 97 -1.30 13.54 -20.01
N GLY A 98 -1.60 13.02 -18.83
CA GLY A 98 -2.31 11.77 -18.65
C GLY A 98 -1.86 11.01 -17.40
N LEU A 99 -2.55 9.89 -17.16
CA LEU A 99 -2.32 9.02 -16.02
C LEU A 99 -1.51 7.78 -16.43
N GLN A 100 -0.51 7.44 -15.63
CA GLN A 100 0.28 6.22 -15.76
C GLN A 100 0.26 5.46 -14.44
N ILE A 101 0.00 4.16 -14.48
CA ILE A 101 -0.10 3.32 -13.28
C ILE A 101 0.81 2.13 -13.44
N TRP A 102 1.53 1.81 -12.38
CA TRP A 102 2.36 0.63 -12.24
C TRP A 102 1.98 -0.13 -10.98
N ARG A 103 2.07 -1.46 -11.06
CA ARG A 103 1.90 -2.38 -9.95
C ARG A 103 3.26 -2.89 -9.51
N ILE A 104 3.48 -2.99 -8.21
CA ILE A 104 4.67 -3.62 -7.65
C ILE A 104 4.45 -5.14 -7.60
N VAL A 105 5.34 -5.89 -8.24
CA VAL A 105 5.33 -7.35 -8.26
C VAL A 105 6.73 -7.85 -7.98
N LYS A 106 6.96 -8.51 -6.83
CA LYS A 106 8.27 -9.08 -6.45
C LYS A 106 9.43 -8.08 -6.60
N PHE A 107 9.30 -6.90 -6.00
CA PHE A 107 10.26 -5.77 -6.09
C PHE A 107 10.40 -5.10 -7.47
N HIS A 108 9.61 -5.50 -8.48
CA HIS A 108 9.65 -4.91 -9.81
C HIS A 108 8.45 -4.00 -10.08
N VAL A 109 8.71 -2.89 -10.76
CA VAL A 109 7.68 -1.97 -11.26
C VAL A 109 7.15 -2.51 -12.59
N THR A 110 5.87 -2.90 -12.61
CA THR A 110 5.24 -3.49 -13.80
C THR A 110 4.11 -2.60 -14.28
N ASP A 111 4.01 -2.33 -15.58
CA ASP A 111 2.91 -1.54 -16.15
C ASP A 111 1.55 -2.14 -15.79
N TRP A 112 0.63 -1.28 -15.35
CA TRP A 112 -0.76 -1.65 -15.12
C TRP A 112 -1.57 -1.43 -16.40
N PRO A 113 -2.38 -2.40 -16.86
CA PRO A 113 -3.18 -2.23 -18.07
C PRO A 113 -4.13 -1.04 -17.96
N LYS A 114 -4.25 -0.25 -19.04
CA LYS A 114 -5.09 0.97 -19.03
C LYS A 114 -6.57 0.68 -18.85
N GLU A 115 -6.99 -0.51 -19.26
CA GLU A 115 -8.35 -1.03 -19.11
C GLU A 115 -8.69 -1.31 -17.64
N GLU A 116 -7.67 -1.55 -16.81
CA GLU A 116 -7.77 -1.86 -15.38
C GLU A 116 -7.56 -0.63 -14.48
N TYR A 117 -7.45 0.57 -15.07
CA TYR A 117 -7.28 1.79 -14.28
C TYR A 117 -8.51 2.04 -13.39
N GLY A 118 -8.25 2.21 -12.10
CA GLY A 118 -9.28 2.30 -11.06
C GLY A 118 -9.56 0.97 -10.35
N ASN A 119 -9.02 -0.16 -10.84
CA ASN A 119 -9.07 -1.43 -10.13
C ASN A 119 -7.73 -1.65 -9.41
N PHE A 120 -7.79 -1.80 -8.08
CA PHE A 120 -6.61 -2.00 -7.24
C PHE A 120 -6.78 -3.25 -6.37
N TYR A 121 -5.78 -4.12 -6.39
CA TYR A 121 -5.74 -5.29 -5.50
C TYR A 121 -5.34 -4.89 -4.09
N ASP A 122 -6.14 -5.32 -3.10
CA ASP A 122 -5.94 -4.99 -1.69
C ASP A 122 -4.69 -5.63 -1.07
N GLY A 123 -4.12 -6.64 -1.70
CA GLY A 123 -2.86 -7.29 -1.33
C GLY A 123 -1.61 -6.67 -1.94
N ASP A 124 -1.71 -5.57 -2.70
CA ASP A 124 -0.56 -5.02 -3.44
C ASP A 124 -0.31 -3.53 -3.17
N SER A 125 0.80 -3.06 -3.73
CA SER A 125 1.10 -1.63 -3.83
C SER A 125 1.27 -1.18 -5.28
N TYR A 126 0.88 0.06 -5.53
CA TYR A 126 0.88 0.68 -6.87
C TYR A 126 1.59 2.02 -6.83
N ILE A 127 2.15 2.42 -7.98
CA ILE A 127 2.68 3.75 -8.23
C ILE A 127 1.83 4.37 -9.33
N ILE A 128 1.34 5.58 -9.11
CA ILE A 128 0.50 6.32 -10.02
C ILE A 128 1.18 7.66 -10.31
N LEU A 129 1.42 7.96 -11.58
CA LEU A 129 1.92 9.26 -12.03
C LEU A 129 0.79 9.96 -12.80
N ASN A 130 0.32 11.08 -12.27
CA ASN A 130 -0.52 12.02 -12.99
C ASN A 130 0.37 13.11 -13.58
N THR A 131 0.27 13.33 -14.89
CA THR A 131 0.97 14.42 -15.59
C THR A 131 -0.05 15.41 -16.13
N TYR A 132 0.12 16.68 -15.82
CA TYR A 132 -0.81 17.73 -16.22
C TYR A 132 -0.08 19.01 -16.65
N LYS A 133 -0.83 19.94 -17.25
CA LYS A 133 -0.34 21.25 -17.68
C LYS A 133 -1.25 22.33 -17.14
N ASP A 134 -0.67 23.49 -16.84
CA ASP A 134 -1.44 24.69 -16.57
C ASP A 134 -2.07 25.22 -17.87
N ALA A 135 -3.23 25.87 -17.78
CA ALA A 135 -3.89 26.45 -18.94
C ALA A 135 -3.08 27.61 -19.59
N GLU A 136 -2.17 28.20 -18.82
CA GLU A 136 -1.40 29.39 -19.17
C GLU A 136 0.08 29.09 -19.47
N SER A 137 0.54 27.85 -19.26
CA SER A 137 1.95 27.46 -19.43
C SER A 137 2.06 26.08 -20.07
N ASP A 138 3.06 25.92 -20.95
CA ASP A 138 3.40 24.62 -21.52
C ASP A 138 4.21 23.72 -20.58
N GLU A 139 4.52 24.20 -19.37
CA GLU A 139 5.21 23.44 -18.34
C GLU A 139 4.37 22.26 -17.83
N LEU A 140 5.02 21.10 -17.72
CA LEU A 140 4.43 19.88 -17.20
C LEU A 140 4.62 19.82 -15.67
N HIS A 141 3.51 19.57 -14.99
CA HIS A 141 3.44 19.30 -13.57
C HIS A 141 3.10 17.83 -13.34
N TYR A 142 3.47 17.33 -12.16
CA TYR A 142 3.42 15.91 -11.85
C TYR A 142 2.94 15.67 -10.42
N ASP A 143 1.98 14.77 -10.25
CA ASP A 143 1.64 14.18 -8.96
C ASP A 143 2.02 12.70 -9.00
N VAL A 144 2.82 12.24 -8.04
CA VAL A 144 3.19 10.84 -7.90
C VAL A 144 2.56 10.29 -6.62
N HIS A 145 1.68 9.32 -6.77
CA HIS A 145 1.02 8.64 -5.66
C HIS A 145 1.62 7.24 -5.53
N PHE A 146 1.89 6.81 -4.31
CA PHE A 146 2.03 5.38 -4.02
C PHE A 146 0.83 4.93 -3.20
N TRP A 147 0.08 3.99 -3.77
CA TRP A 147 -1.11 3.44 -3.14
C TRP A 147 -0.77 2.13 -2.44
N ILE A 148 -1.26 1.97 -1.21
CA ILE A 148 -1.01 0.82 -0.35
C ILE A 148 -2.31 0.10 -0.06
N GLY A 149 -2.40 -1.15 -0.52
CA GLY A 149 -3.51 -2.05 -0.21
C GLY A 149 -3.51 -2.48 1.26
N LYS A 150 -4.71 -2.75 1.79
CA LYS A 150 -4.95 -3.14 3.19
C LYS A 150 -4.15 -4.38 3.62
N TYR A 151 -3.88 -5.29 2.69
CA TYR A 151 -3.12 -6.52 2.90
C TYR A 151 -1.78 -6.53 2.14
N SER A 152 -1.33 -5.37 1.64
CA SER A 152 -0.02 -5.23 0.98
C SER A 152 1.12 -5.66 1.90
N THR A 153 2.08 -6.39 1.35
CA THR A 153 3.23 -6.87 2.12
C THR A 153 4.29 -5.78 2.30
N GLN A 154 5.15 -5.96 3.31
CA GLN A 154 6.17 -4.96 3.66
C GLN A 154 7.15 -4.68 2.53
N ASP A 155 7.52 -5.72 1.79
CA ASP A 155 8.36 -5.57 0.62
C ASP A 155 7.67 -4.78 -0.48
N GLU A 156 6.38 -4.98 -0.70
CA GLU A 156 5.64 -4.31 -1.77
C GLU A 156 5.46 -2.81 -1.49
N TYR A 157 4.95 -2.44 -0.31
CA TYR A 157 4.78 -1.02 0.00
C TYR A 157 6.12 -0.30 0.24
N GLY A 158 7.11 -1.01 0.80
CA GLY A 158 8.48 -0.47 0.95
C GLY A 158 9.13 -0.21 -0.41
N THR A 159 8.93 -1.13 -1.36
CA THR A 159 9.37 -0.93 -2.75
C THR A 159 8.62 0.22 -3.41
N ALA A 160 7.30 0.31 -3.23
CA ALA A 160 6.50 1.39 -3.81
C ALA A 160 6.98 2.76 -3.32
N ALA A 161 7.20 2.93 -2.01
CA ALA A 161 7.73 4.16 -1.43
C ALA A 161 9.14 4.50 -1.97
N TYR A 162 10.04 3.51 -2.01
CA TYR A 162 11.39 3.71 -2.56
C TYR A 162 11.36 4.10 -4.04
N LYS A 163 10.55 3.42 -4.85
CA LYS A 163 10.43 3.65 -6.29
C LYS A 163 9.73 4.97 -6.61
N THR A 164 8.82 5.45 -5.76
CA THR A 164 8.27 6.80 -5.87
C THR A 164 9.34 7.87 -5.69
N VAL A 165 10.24 7.72 -4.71
CA VAL A 165 11.39 8.63 -4.54
C VAL A 165 12.33 8.56 -5.74
N GLU A 166 12.55 7.37 -6.30
CA GLU A 166 13.34 7.19 -7.53
C GLU A 166 12.72 7.92 -8.73
N LEU A 167 11.40 7.81 -8.90
CA LEU A 167 10.64 8.49 -9.95
C LEU A 167 10.62 10.02 -9.77
N ASP A 168 10.52 10.50 -8.54
CA ASP A 168 10.63 11.93 -8.21
C ASP A 168 11.98 12.50 -8.64
N THR A 169 13.08 11.82 -8.26
CA THR A 169 14.43 12.18 -8.69
C THR A 169 14.60 12.11 -10.22
N PHE A 170 13.95 11.16 -10.90
CA PHE A 170 13.95 11.06 -12.36
C PHE A 170 13.37 12.32 -13.03
N HIS A 171 12.31 12.88 -12.44
CA HIS A 171 11.66 14.11 -12.89
C HIS A 171 12.26 15.38 -12.26
N ASN A 172 13.46 15.27 -11.68
CA ASN A 172 14.24 16.34 -11.05
C ASN A 172 13.52 17.02 -9.87
N ASP A 173 12.93 16.22 -8.98
CA ASP A 173 12.27 16.67 -7.75
C ASP A 173 11.11 17.65 -8.03
N LYS A 174 10.54 17.60 -9.24
CA LYS A 174 9.35 18.37 -9.64
C LYS A 174 8.05 17.76 -9.14
N PRO A 175 7.87 16.42 -9.14
CA PRO A 175 6.64 15.82 -8.66
C PRO A 175 6.27 16.15 -7.21
N ILE A 176 4.97 16.16 -6.94
CA ILE A 176 4.42 16.16 -5.58
C ILE A 176 4.18 14.70 -5.19
N GLN A 177 4.65 14.29 -4.01
CA GLN A 177 4.54 12.90 -3.57
C GLN A 177 3.34 12.71 -2.64
N HIS A 178 2.52 11.70 -2.91
CA HIS A 178 1.31 11.38 -2.14
C HIS A 178 1.35 9.94 -1.65
N ARG A 179 1.11 9.74 -0.35
CA ARG A 179 0.84 8.43 0.24
C ARG A 179 -0.66 8.21 0.27
N GLU A 180 -1.12 7.22 -0.47
CA GLU A 180 -2.52 6.82 -0.52
C GLU A 180 -2.69 5.47 0.18
N VAL A 181 -3.62 5.39 1.12
CA VAL A 181 -3.94 4.15 1.84
C VAL A 181 -5.34 3.73 1.44
N GLN A 182 -5.52 2.43 1.18
CA GLN A 182 -6.82 1.88 0.81
C GLN A 182 -7.95 2.36 1.73
N GLY A 183 -8.99 2.96 1.14
CA GLY A 183 -10.15 3.49 1.85
C GLY A 183 -9.98 4.91 2.41
N HIS A 184 -8.75 5.41 2.50
CA HIS A 184 -8.40 6.72 3.03
C HIS A 184 -7.70 7.59 1.98
N GLU A 185 -7.98 7.35 0.70
CA GLU A 185 -7.32 8.08 -0.39
C GLU A 185 -7.73 9.55 -0.42
N SER A 186 -6.79 10.41 -0.81
CA SER A 186 -6.98 11.84 -0.99
C SER A 186 -8.09 12.14 -1.99
N VAL A 187 -8.70 13.33 -1.86
CA VAL A 187 -9.72 13.79 -2.82
C VAL A 187 -9.12 13.92 -4.22
N LEU A 188 -7.85 14.33 -4.31
CA LEU A 188 -7.10 14.42 -5.57
C LEU A 188 -7.00 13.05 -6.24
N PHE A 189 -6.54 12.03 -5.52
CA PHE A 189 -6.41 10.67 -6.05
C PHE A 189 -7.75 10.09 -6.51
N LYS A 190 -8.79 10.26 -5.70
CA LYS A 190 -10.16 9.85 -6.05
C LYS A 190 -10.65 10.55 -7.32
N GLY A 191 -10.24 11.80 -7.55
CA GLY A 191 -10.59 12.59 -8.72
C GLY A 191 -10.07 12.03 -10.06
N TYR A 192 -9.03 11.19 -10.06
CA TYR A 192 -8.49 10.60 -11.29
C TYR A 192 -9.36 9.49 -11.87
N PHE A 193 -10.20 8.87 -11.04
CA PHE A 193 -10.97 7.69 -11.42
C PHE A 193 -12.47 7.96 -11.34
N LYS A 194 -13.24 7.46 -12.32
CA LYS A 194 -14.70 7.52 -12.26
C LYS A 194 -15.26 6.70 -11.09
N GLN A 195 -14.59 5.59 -10.78
CA GLN A 195 -14.84 4.70 -9.65
C GLN A 195 -13.54 4.01 -9.28
N ILE A 196 -13.33 3.76 -7.99
CA ILE A 196 -12.23 2.94 -7.48
C ILE A 196 -12.83 1.61 -7.01
N ASN A 197 -12.33 0.50 -7.55
CA ASN A 197 -12.73 -0.85 -7.17
C ASN A 197 -11.58 -1.53 -6.41
N TYR A 198 -11.86 -2.00 -5.20
CA TYR A 198 -10.92 -2.81 -4.45
C TYR A 198 -11.13 -4.29 -4.76
N MET A 199 -10.11 -4.92 -5.34
CA MET A 199 -10.11 -6.34 -5.69
C MET A 199 -9.40 -7.13 -4.59
N LYS A 200 -9.96 -8.29 -4.21
CA LYS A 200 -9.29 -9.18 -3.25
C LYS A 200 -8.10 -9.88 -3.91
N GLY A 201 -7.02 -10.05 -3.15
CA GLY A 201 -5.84 -10.81 -3.59
C GLY A 201 -4.69 -9.90 -3.97
N GLY A 202 -3.72 -10.41 -4.72
CA GLY A 202 -2.51 -9.67 -5.03
C GLY A 202 -1.51 -10.51 -5.82
N ALA A 203 -0.35 -9.93 -6.10
CA ALA A 203 0.76 -10.63 -6.69
C ALA A 203 1.43 -11.51 -5.64
N ASP A 204 2.10 -12.57 -6.09
CA ASP A 204 2.99 -13.33 -5.21
C ASP A 204 4.06 -12.38 -4.64
N SER A 205 4.08 -12.15 -3.32
CA SER A 205 5.16 -11.37 -2.71
C SER A 205 6.50 -12.09 -2.89
N GLY A 206 7.61 -11.34 -2.77
CA GLY A 206 8.96 -11.93 -2.84
C GLY A 206 9.24 -12.95 -1.72
N PHE A 207 8.36 -13.01 -0.71
CA PHE A 207 8.54 -13.78 0.52
C PHE A 207 7.49 -14.88 0.74
N ARG A 208 6.48 -15.04 -0.13
CA ARG A 208 5.51 -16.13 0.02
C ARG A 208 5.02 -16.71 -1.32
N ARG A 209 5.09 -18.03 -1.43
CA ARG A 209 4.54 -18.82 -2.55
C ARG A 209 3.03 -18.94 -2.36
N VAL A 210 2.23 -18.54 -3.35
CA VAL A 210 0.77 -18.56 -3.29
C VAL A 210 0.25 -19.97 -3.55
N GLU A 211 -0.67 -20.42 -2.69
CA GLU A 211 -1.49 -21.60 -2.89
C GLU A 211 -2.72 -21.24 -3.76
N PRO A 212 -3.36 -22.22 -4.45
CA PRO A 212 -4.43 -21.96 -5.43
C PRO A 212 -5.57 -21.09 -4.87
N GLU A 213 -6.13 -20.20 -5.72
CA GLU A 213 -7.24 -19.28 -5.46
C GLU A 213 -8.20 -19.76 -4.34
N GLN A 214 -8.00 -19.30 -3.11
CA GLN A 214 -8.99 -19.45 -2.05
C GLN A 214 -9.97 -18.28 -2.18
N TYR A 215 -11.13 -18.52 -2.80
CA TYR A 215 -12.21 -17.53 -2.79
C TYR A 215 -12.65 -17.29 -1.35
N LYS A 216 -12.32 -16.13 -0.79
CA LYS A 216 -12.76 -15.73 0.54
C LYS A 216 -14.26 -15.41 0.51
N PRO A 217 -15.08 -16.03 1.37
CA PRO A 217 -16.48 -15.69 1.52
C PRO A 217 -16.68 -14.19 1.83
N ARG A 218 -17.65 -13.53 1.17
CA ARG A 218 -18.00 -12.12 1.43
C ARG A 218 -19.50 -11.87 1.24
N LEU A 219 -20.01 -10.84 1.88
CA LEU A 219 -21.41 -10.42 1.80
C LEU A 219 -21.51 -9.02 1.20
N LEU A 220 -22.22 -8.87 0.09
CA LEU A 220 -22.46 -7.60 -0.59
C LEU A 220 -23.88 -7.13 -0.29
N HIS A 221 -24.05 -5.88 0.13
CA HIS A 221 -25.32 -5.25 0.44
C HIS A 221 -25.72 -4.30 -0.68
N PHE A 222 -26.95 -4.45 -1.18
CA PHE A 222 -27.56 -3.63 -2.21
C PHE A 222 -28.74 -2.88 -1.61
N LYS A 223 -28.58 -1.57 -1.49
CA LYS A 223 -29.57 -0.68 -0.88
C LYS A 223 -29.86 0.48 -1.82
N LYS A 224 -31.13 0.85 -1.91
CA LYS A 224 -31.54 2.05 -2.63
C LYS A 224 -31.38 3.29 -1.76
N GLU A 225 -30.57 4.21 -2.25
CA GLU A 225 -30.38 5.55 -1.68
C GLU A 225 -30.85 6.60 -2.69
N GLY A 226 -32.08 7.10 -2.48
CA GLY A 226 -32.73 8.01 -3.41
C GLY A 226 -33.01 7.35 -4.77
N PRO A 227 -32.52 7.89 -5.91
CA PRO A 227 -32.72 7.31 -7.23
C PRO A 227 -31.69 6.25 -7.62
N ARG A 228 -30.66 5.99 -6.80
CA ARG A 228 -29.54 5.08 -7.11
C ARG A 228 -29.52 3.89 -6.15
N VAL A 229 -28.92 2.78 -6.59
CA VAL A 229 -28.62 1.63 -5.74
C VAL A 229 -27.12 1.64 -5.46
N THR A 230 -26.75 1.58 -4.19
CA THR A 230 -25.36 1.46 -3.73
C THR A 230 -25.05 -0.01 -3.47
N MET A 231 -23.81 -0.41 -3.75
CA MET A 231 -23.28 -1.74 -3.45
C MET A 231 -22.11 -1.58 -2.50
N THR A 232 -22.21 -2.14 -1.31
CA THR A 232 -21.15 -2.11 -0.28
C THR A 232 -20.85 -3.53 0.18
N GLU A 233 -19.58 -3.81 0.49
CA GLU A 233 -19.22 -5.07 1.16
C GLU A 233 -19.46 -4.88 2.66
N VAL A 234 -20.22 -5.78 3.28
CA VAL A 234 -20.56 -5.73 4.71
C VAL A 234 -20.06 -6.99 5.40
N ALA A 235 -19.94 -6.92 6.74
CA ALA A 235 -19.64 -8.09 7.54
C ALA A 235 -20.64 -9.21 7.23
N ARG A 236 -20.14 -10.44 7.11
CA ARG A 236 -20.91 -11.63 6.71
C ARG A 236 -21.77 -12.15 7.87
N LYS A 237 -22.54 -11.29 8.51
CA LYS A 237 -23.32 -11.60 9.71
C LYS A 237 -24.82 -11.63 9.43
N GLN A 238 -25.56 -12.43 10.19
CA GLN A 238 -27.01 -12.47 10.09
C GLN A 238 -27.67 -11.15 10.54
N SER A 239 -27.12 -10.48 11.55
CA SER A 239 -27.59 -9.16 12.02
C SER A 239 -27.57 -8.06 10.96
N LYS A 240 -26.74 -8.21 9.92
CA LYS A 240 -26.64 -7.23 8.82
C LYS A 240 -27.75 -7.39 7.78
N LEU A 241 -28.44 -8.54 7.74
CA LEU A 241 -29.51 -8.78 6.78
C LEU A 241 -30.74 -7.95 7.16
N GLN A 242 -31.19 -7.14 6.20
CA GLN A 242 -32.34 -6.25 6.36
C GLN A 242 -33.44 -6.65 5.37
N ASP A 243 -34.66 -6.80 5.87
CA ASP A 243 -35.83 -7.19 5.07
C ASP A 243 -36.10 -6.22 3.90
N GLY A 244 -35.67 -4.97 4.01
CA GLY A 244 -35.87 -3.93 3.00
C GLY A 244 -34.92 -3.99 1.80
N ASP A 245 -33.86 -4.80 1.87
CA ASP A 245 -32.72 -4.70 0.95
C ASP A 245 -32.35 -6.06 0.33
N VAL A 246 -31.40 -6.06 -0.61
CA VAL A 246 -30.88 -7.27 -1.26
C VAL A 246 -29.43 -7.51 -0.83
N PHE A 247 -29.08 -8.77 -0.60
CA PHE A 247 -27.75 -9.18 -0.20
C PHE A 247 -27.22 -10.27 -1.13
N VAL A 248 -25.94 -10.22 -1.49
CA VAL A 248 -25.28 -11.26 -2.29
C VAL A 248 -24.16 -11.87 -1.46
N LEU A 249 -24.32 -13.14 -1.09
CA LEU A 249 -23.31 -13.94 -0.41
C LEU A 249 -22.50 -14.70 -1.46
N ASP A 250 -21.23 -14.34 -1.55
CA ASP A 250 -20.30 -14.89 -2.52
C ASP A 250 -19.32 -15.85 -1.83
N LEU A 251 -19.46 -17.15 -2.11
CA LEU A 251 -18.60 -18.21 -1.57
C LEU A 251 -17.58 -18.72 -2.60
N GLY A 252 -17.33 -17.95 -3.66
CA GLY A 252 -16.45 -18.35 -4.76
C GLY A 252 -17.16 -19.15 -5.83
N LEU A 253 -17.36 -20.45 -5.58
CA LEU A 253 -17.99 -21.40 -6.52
C LEU A 253 -19.52 -21.37 -6.46
N THR A 254 -20.07 -20.91 -5.34
CA THR A 254 -21.52 -20.75 -5.14
C THR A 254 -21.80 -19.30 -4.73
N ILE A 255 -22.79 -18.69 -5.37
CA ILE A 255 -23.23 -17.32 -5.07
C ILE A 255 -24.72 -17.36 -4.75
N TYR A 256 -25.09 -16.85 -3.58
CA TYR A 256 -26.47 -16.67 -3.17
C TYR A 256 -26.86 -15.20 -3.35
N GLN A 257 -27.97 -14.94 -4.03
CA GLN A 257 -28.65 -13.66 -3.97
C GLN A 257 -29.84 -13.80 -3.02
N TRP A 258 -29.77 -13.19 -1.84
CA TRP A 258 -30.83 -13.12 -0.86
C TRP A 258 -31.62 -11.83 -1.05
N ASN A 259 -32.91 -11.96 -1.36
CA ASN A 259 -33.82 -10.84 -1.53
C ASN A 259 -34.68 -10.70 -0.27
N GLY A 260 -34.57 -9.56 0.41
CA GLY A 260 -35.40 -9.22 1.55
C GLY A 260 -36.89 -9.15 1.18
N ALA A 261 -37.76 -9.41 2.15
CA ALA A 261 -39.21 -9.47 1.96
C ALA A 261 -39.82 -8.16 1.44
N ALA A 262 -39.22 -7.02 1.77
CA ALA A 262 -39.61 -5.68 1.36
C ALA A 262 -38.67 -5.05 0.31
N ALA A 263 -37.72 -5.83 -0.24
CA ALA A 263 -36.75 -5.37 -1.22
C ALA A 263 -37.39 -4.92 -2.55
N GLN A 264 -36.90 -3.80 -3.09
CA GLN A 264 -37.41 -3.19 -4.30
C GLN A 264 -36.84 -3.83 -5.57
N GLY A 265 -37.61 -3.81 -6.65
CA GLY A 265 -37.22 -4.43 -7.93
C GLY A 265 -35.91 -3.89 -8.52
N ILE A 266 -35.58 -2.62 -8.27
CA ILE A 266 -34.32 -2.01 -8.74
C ILE A 266 -33.09 -2.58 -8.01
N GLU A 267 -33.19 -2.87 -6.71
CA GLU A 267 -32.13 -3.49 -5.93
C GLU A 267 -31.90 -4.94 -6.38
N LYS A 268 -32.99 -5.68 -6.60
CA LYS A 268 -32.93 -7.05 -7.14
C LYS A 268 -32.27 -7.12 -8.51
N PHE A 269 -32.53 -6.12 -9.36
CA PHE A 269 -31.94 -6.03 -10.69
C PHE A 269 -30.43 -5.73 -10.65
N GLU A 270 -30.00 -4.74 -9.87
CA GLU A 270 -28.58 -4.40 -9.74
C GLU A 270 -27.78 -5.52 -9.06
N ALA A 271 -28.35 -6.19 -8.06
CA ALA A 271 -27.76 -7.39 -7.46
C ALA A 271 -27.59 -8.51 -8.50
N GLY A 272 -28.61 -8.79 -9.33
CA GLY A 272 -28.53 -9.80 -10.37
C GLY A 272 -27.48 -9.48 -11.46
N LYS A 273 -27.31 -8.19 -11.78
CA LYS A 273 -26.26 -7.71 -12.68
C LYS A 273 -24.87 -7.92 -12.08
N ALA A 274 -24.69 -7.64 -10.79
CA ALA A 274 -23.43 -7.90 -10.08
C ALA A 274 -23.10 -9.40 -10.04
N VAL A 275 -24.07 -10.26 -9.73
CA VAL A 275 -23.90 -11.72 -9.77
C VAL A 275 -23.49 -12.21 -11.16
N SER A 276 -24.12 -11.68 -12.21
CA SER A 276 -23.80 -12.02 -13.60
C SER A 276 -22.37 -11.62 -13.98
N LYS A 277 -21.92 -10.46 -13.50
CA LYS A 277 -20.53 -10.00 -13.69
C LYS A 277 -19.54 -10.93 -12.98
N ILE A 278 -19.76 -11.22 -11.70
CA ILE A 278 -18.90 -12.14 -10.91
C ILE A 278 -18.80 -13.51 -11.59
N LYS A 279 -19.92 -14.03 -12.11
CA LYS A 279 -19.96 -15.29 -12.85
C LYS A 279 -19.16 -15.22 -14.15
N SER A 280 -19.21 -14.11 -14.87
CA SER A 280 -18.45 -13.91 -16.10
C SER A 280 -16.94 -13.86 -15.83
N ASP A 281 -16.54 -13.12 -14.80
CA ASP A 281 -15.13 -12.87 -14.47
C ASP A 281 -14.39 -14.16 -14.03
N ARG A 282 -15.11 -15.09 -13.40
CA ARG A 282 -14.55 -16.35 -12.86
C ARG A 282 -14.71 -17.56 -13.79
N GLY A 283 -15.38 -17.40 -14.93
CA GLY A 283 -15.54 -18.47 -15.92
C GLY A 283 -16.68 -19.46 -15.63
N ARG A 284 -16.68 -20.57 -16.37
CA ARG A 284 -17.78 -21.55 -16.37
C ARG A 284 -17.64 -22.49 -15.16
N ASN A 285 -18.77 -22.76 -14.47
CA ASN A 285 -18.98 -23.66 -13.31
C ASN A 285 -19.31 -22.98 -11.96
N ILE A 286 -19.78 -21.73 -11.94
CA ILE A 286 -20.34 -21.11 -10.72
C ILE A 286 -21.84 -21.36 -10.62
N GLU A 287 -22.25 -21.86 -9.46
CA GLU A 287 -23.65 -22.02 -9.08
C GLU A 287 -24.19 -20.68 -8.55
N THR A 288 -25.33 -20.24 -9.10
CA THR A 288 -26.00 -19.00 -8.69
C THR A 288 -27.40 -19.33 -8.21
N ILE A 289 -27.72 -19.00 -6.96
CA ILE A 289 -28.98 -19.34 -6.30
C ILE A 289 -29.67 -18.06 -5.87
N VAL A 290 -30.89 -17.82 -6.35
CA VAL A 290 -31.71 -16.69 -5.92
C VAL A 290 -32.67 -17.16 -4.83
N LEU A 291 -32.68 -16.46 -3.72
CA LEU A 291 -33.46 -16.75 -2.52
C LEU A 291 -34.37 -15.56 -2.23
N GLU A 292 -35.64 -15.83 -1.95
CA GLU A 292 -36.61 -14.83 -1.49
C GLU A 292 -36.89 -15.09 -0.01
N GLN A 293 -36.61 -14.11 0.86
CA GLN A 293 -36.75 -14.27 2.32
C GLN A 293 -38.12 -14.82 2.72
N ALA A 294 -39.19 -14.31 2.10
CA ALA A 294 -40.57 -14.73 2.37
C ALA A 294 -40.85 -16.22 2.05
N ALA A 295 -40.01 -16.84 1.23
CA ALA A 295 -40.10 -18.26 0.85
C ALA A 295 -39.03 -19.13 1.54
N MET A 296 -38.17 -18.55 2.38
CA MET A 296 -37.10 -19.27 3.06
C MET A 296 -37.51 -19.79 4.43
N SER A 297 -37.04 -21.00 4.75
CA SER A 297 -37.04 -21.52 6.12
C SER A 297 -35.93 -20.86 6.94
N ALA A 298 -36.16 -20.65 8.24
CA ALA A 298 -35.14 -20.21 9.20
C ALA A 298 -33.93 -21.16 9.29
N THR A 299 -34.07 -22.41 8.82
CA THR A 299 -33.01 -23.43 8.78
C THR A 299 -32.32 -23.57 7.42
N HIS A 300 -32.55 -22.62 6.50
CA HIS A 300 -31.96 -22.69 5.17
C HIS A 300 -30.42 -22.66 5.24
N LYS A 301 -29.76 -23.48 4.41
CA LYS A 301 -28.29 -23.65 4.39
C LYS A 301 -27.50 -22.34 4.21
N PHE A 302 -28.15 -21.33 3.64
CA PHE A 302 -27.61 -19.97 3.50
C PHE A 302 -27.11 -19.39 4.82
N TYR A 303 -27.89 -19.52 5.91
CA TYR A 303 -27.54 -18.93 7.21
C TYR A 303 -26.32 -19.58 7.86
N ASN A 304 -26.02 -20.85 7.53
CA ASN A 304 -24.83 -21.55 8.02
C ASN A 304 -23.52 -20.97 7.47
N PHE A 305 -23.61 -20.12 6.46
CA PHE A 305 -22.47 -19.43 5.85
C PHE A 305 -22.39 -17.96 6.30
N LEU A 306 -23.01 -17.59 7.41
CA LEU A 306 -22.83 -16.31 8.06
C LEU A 306 -22.03 -16.50 9.35
N ASP A 307 -21.24 -15.50 9.71
CA ASP A 307 -20.45 -15.42 10.94
C ASP A 307 -21.35 -15.06 12.14
N ASP A 308 -20.91 -15.48 13.33
CA ASP A 308 -21.57 -15.14 14.59
C ASP A 308 -21.43 -13.64 14.89
N ASP A 309 -22.41 -13.08 15.61
CA ASP A 309 -22.47 -11.64 15.85
C ASP A 309 -21.39 -11.09 16.79
N ASP A 310 -20.58 -11.95 17.43
CA ASP A 310 -19.63 -11.61 18.50
C ASP A 310 -18.29 -10.99 18.04
N ASP A 311 -18.01 -10.90 16.75
CA ASP A 311 -16.76 -10.28 16.24
C ASP A 311 -16.96 -8.81 15.82
N ASP A 312 -16.69 -7.85 16.72
CA ASP A 312 -16.70 -6.42 16.41
C ASP A 312 -15.60 -6.06 15.38
N ASP A 313 -16.00 -5.65 14.17
CA ASP A 313 -15.16 -4.92 13.23
C ASP A 313 -15.89 -3.62 12.85
N ASP A 314 -15.28 -2.50 13.27
CA ASP A 314 -15.76 -1.12 13.09
C ASP A 314 -15.70 -0.66 11.62
N ASP A 315 -16.75 0.03 11.18
CA ASP A 315 -16.84 0.72 9.89
C ASP A 315 -16.32 2.16 10.07
N ASP A 316 -14.99 2.33 9.98
CA ASP A 316 -14.29 3.60 10.26
C ASP A 316 -14.33 4.59 9.09
N ASN A 317 -15.51 5.15 8.78
CA ASN A 317 -15.59 6.33 7.91
C ASN A 317 -16.33 7.49 8.58
N VAL A 318 -16.00 7.73 9.84
CA VAL A 318 -16.49 8.88 10.61
C VAL A 318 -15.51 10.04 10.40
N PRO A 319 -15.99 11.23 9.96
CA PRO A 319 -15.15 12.42 9.89
C PRO A 319 -14.48 12.71 11.24
N ILE A 320 -13.16 12.89 11.23
CA ILE A 320 -12.40 13.19 12.44
C ILE A 320 -12.67 14.66 12.81
N GLU A 321 -13.26 14.89 13.97
CA GLU A 321 -13.50 16.24 14.49
C GLU A 321 -12.23 16.83 15.10
N GLY A 322 -11.92 18.10 14.81
CA GLY A 322 -10.81 18.82 15.45
C GLY A 322 -10.31 20.02 14.65
N GLU A 323 -9.48 20.85 15.29
CA GLU A 323 -8.82 21.97 14.63
C GLU A 323 -7.52 21.53 13.94
N PRO A 324 -7.16 22.15 12.79
CA PRO A 324 -5.88 21.91 12.16
C PRO A 324 -4.71 22.21 13.10
N THR A 325 -3.64 21.43 13.01
CA THR A 325 -2.46 21.56 13.87
C THR A 325 -1.19 21.65 13.03
N LEU A 326 -0.33 22.61 13.36
CA LEU A 326 0.97 22.84 12.71
C LEU A 326 2.09 22.39 13.63
N PHE A 327 2.95 21.52 13.13
CA PHE A 327 4.19 21.11 13.76
C PHE A 327 5.38 21.57 12.93
N ARG A 328 6.49 21.89 13.60
CA ARG A 328 7.78 22.21 12.99
C ARG A 328 8.76 21.07 13.29
N VAL A 329 9.43 20.60 12.25
CA VAL A 329 10.54 19.65 12.32
C VAL A 329 11.81 20.42 12.04
N SER A 330 12.66 20.56 13.05
CA SER A 330 13.87 21.39 12.97
C SER A 330 15.04 20.71 13.67
N ASP A 331 16.26 20.95 13.19
CA ASP A 331 17.51 20.53 13.84
C ASP A 331 18.29 21.68 14.51
N ASP A 332 17.66 22.86 14.66
CA ASP A 332 18.22 24.09 15.25
C ASP A 332 18.88 23.87 16.64
N ASP A 333 18.38 22.93 17.44
CA ASP A 333 18.89 22.66 18.79
C ASP A 333 20.07 21.67 18.83
N GLY A 334 20.52 21.21 17.66
CA GLY A 334 21.57 20.20 17.49
C GLY A 334 21.05 18.77 17.40
N SER A 335 19.75 18.55 17.52
CA SER A 335 19.07 17.28 17.29
C SER A 335 17.75 17.48 16.55
N LEU A 336 17.40 16.55 15.66
CA LEU A 336 16.16 16.67 14.91
C LEU A 336 14.96 16.36 15.82
N ASP A 337 14.10 17.34 16.07
CA ASP A 337 12.88 17.16 16.87
C ASP A 337 11.63 17.78 16.20
N MET A 338 10.45 17.38 16.68
CA MET A 338 9.16 17.85 16.20
C MET A 338 8.36 18.51 17.34
N GLU A 339 8.07 19.80 17.17
CA GLU A 339 7.29 20.58 18.14
C GLU A 339 6.00 21.12 17.53
N GLN A 340 4.95 21.27 18.35
CA GLN A 340 3.71 21.92 17.92
C GLN A 340 3.87 23.44 17.99
N VAL A 341 3.67 24.12 16.86
CA VAL A 341 3.88 25.57 16.73
C VAL A 341 2.55 26.34 16.74
N LYS A 342 1.48 25.76 16.19
CA LYS A 342 0.19 26.44 16.05
C LYS A 342 -0.98 25.46 15.99
N SER A 343 -2.17 25.90 16.39
CA SER A 343 -3.45 25.23 16.16
C SER A 343 -4.48 26.22 15.62
N GLY A 344 -5.49 25.71 14.90
CA GLY A 344 -6.55 26.51 14.29
C GLY A 344 -6.21 26.94 12.87
N VAL A 345 -6.34 28.24 12.57
CA VAL A 345 -6.13 28.78 11.21
C VAL A 345 -4.64 28.84 10.88
N ILE A 346 -4.21 28.02 9.93
CA ILE A 346 -2.83 27.95 9.42
C ILE A 346 -2.77 28.63 8.05
N ILE A 347 -1.81 29.53 7.85
CA ILE A 347 -1.59 30.28 6.62
C ILE A 347 -0.14 30.12 6.15
N GLN A 348 0.13 30.36 4.87
CA GLN A 348 1.48 30.16 4.32
C GLN A 348 2.57 31.01 5.00
N LYS A 349 2.20 32.15 5.60
CA LYS A 349 3.14 32.99 6.37
C LYS A 349 3.62 32.32 7.67
N ASP A 350 2.91 31.31 8.16
CA ASP A 350 3.34 30.53 9.33
C ASP A 350 4.48 29.56 8.99
N LEU A 351 4.73 29.31 7.69
CA LEU A 351 5.73 28.37 7.18
C LEU A 351 7.01 29.12 6.86
N LYS A 352 8.10 28.78 7.56
CA LYS A 352 9.42 29.38 7.38
C LYS A 352 10.25 28.59 6.38
N THR A 353 10.88 29.27 5.43
CA THR A 353 11.72 28.67 4.38
C THR A 353 12.85 27.78 4.94
N GLU A 354 13.30 28.06 6.16
CA GLU A 354 14.42 27.38 6.81
C GLU A 354 14.08 26.01 7.41
N ASP A 355 12.81 25.62 7.52
CA ASP A 355 12.38 24.42 8.26
C ASP A 355 11.44 23.51 7.44
N VAL A 356 11.17 22.31 7.97
CA VAL A 356 10.09 21.42 7.50
C VAL A 356 8.89 21.52 8.45
N PHE A 357 7.68 21.53 7.89
CA PHE A 357 6.44 21.61 8.67
C PHE A 357 5.53 20.43 8.39
N ILE A 358 4.83 19.96 9.43
CA ILE A 358 3.78 18.93 9.33
C ILE A 358 2.46 19.60 9.71
N ILE A 359 1.48 19.56 8.81
CA ILE A 359 0.17 20.20 8.96
C ILE A 359 -0.88 19.10 8.97
N ASP A 360 -1.52 18.88 10.10
CA ASP A 360 -2.62 17.92 10.23
C ASP A 360 -3.96 18.66 10.15
N THR A 361 -4.74 18.44 9.09
CA THR A 361 -6.06 19.08 8.89
C THR A 361 -7.23 18.22 9.37
N LYS A 362 -6.97 17.06 9.99
CA LYS A 362 -7.94 16.00 10.33
C LYS A 362 -8.57 15.29 9.14
N SER A 363 -8.30 15.74 7.93
CA SER A 363 -8.69 15.06 6.68
C SER A 363 -7.48 14.57 5.88
N GLU A 364 -6.34 15.26 6.00
CA GLU A 364 -5.09 14.98 5.30
C GLU A 364 -3.94 15.59 6.10
N VAL A 365 -2.76 14.96 6.04
CA VAL A 365 -1.54 15.51 6.63
C VAL A 365 -0.61 15.99 5.52
N PHE A 366 -0.23 17.27 5.56
CA PHE A 366 0.75 17.84 4.64
C PHE A 366 2.13 17.89 5.30
N VAL A 367 3.16 17.48 4.57
CA VAL A 367 4.56 17.72 4.92
C VAL A 367 5.08 18.79 3.99
N TRP A 368 5.20 20.01 4.50
CA TRP A 368 5.73 21.13 3.73
C TRP A 368 7.25 21.24 3.91
N ILE A 369 7.98 21.33 2.80
CA ILE A 369 9.44 21.38 2.80
C ILE A 369 9.93 22.75 2.36
N GLY A 370 10.56 23.49 3.27
CA GLY A 370 11.21 24.77 2.97
C GLY A 370 12.42 24.62 2.05
N LYS A 371 12.68 25.63 1.21
CA LYS A 371 13.86 25.65 0.32
C LYS A 371 15.19 25.73 1.08
N GLY A 372 15.17 26.35 2.26
CA GLY A 372 16.30 26.52 3.16
C GLY A 372 16.47 25.38 4.17
N ALA A 373 15.52 24.44 4.24
CA ALA A 373 15.53 23.33 5.18
C ALA A 373 16.78 22.45 5.04
N SER A 374 17.23 21.94 6.18
CA SER A 374 18.42 21.10 6.28
C SER A 374 18.25 19.79 5.49
N VAL A 375 19.36 19.14 5.11
CA VAL A 375 19.28 17.82 4.44
C VAL A 375 18.58 16.81 5.34
N ASP A 376 18.86 16.84 6.64
CA ASP A 376 18.32 15.89 7.60
C ASP A 376 16.84 16.14 7.88
N GLU A 377 16.39 17.40 7.95
CA GLU A 377 14.97 17.75 8.07
C GLU A 377 14.17 17.24 6.87
N ARG A 378 14.63 17.57 5.65
CA ARG A 378 13.96 17.18 4.40
C ARG A 378 13.84 15.66 4.26
N ARG A 379 14.88 14.94 4.66
CA ARG A 379 14.93 13.47 4.63
C ARG A 379 13.92 12.84 5.58
N ASN A 380 13.71 13.46 6.74
CA ASN A 380 12.97 12.84 7.83
C ASN A 380 11.53 13.37 7.97
N GLY A 381 11.15 14.47 7.33
CA GLY A 381 9.82 15.07 7.43
C GLY A 381 8.67 14.07 7.27
N PHE A 382 8.72 13.22 6.24
CA PHE A 382 7.74 12.14 6.06
C PHE A 382 7.75 11.11 7.20
N SER A 383 8.93 10.71 7.68
CA SER A 383 9.03 9.76 8.79
C SER A 383 8.44 10.33 10.08
N TYR A 384 8.61 11.63 10.34
CA TYR A 384 8.00 12.29 11.50
C TYR A 384 6.48 12.37 11.35
N ALA A 385 5.97 12.76 10.17
CA ALA A 385 4.54 12.77 9.88
C ALA A 385 3.91 11.38 10.06
N HIS A 386 4.58 10.34 9.57
CA HIS A 386 4.16 8.97 9.76
C HIS A 386 4.18 8.57 11.25
N LYS A 387 5.28 8.80 11.97
CA LYS A 387 5.37 8.51 13.42
C LYS A 387 4.33 9.28 14.24
N TYR A 388 3.98 10.49 13.82
CA TYR A 388 2.94 11.31 14.42
C TYR A 388 1.56 10.68 14.25
N LEU A 389 1.16 10.38 13.00
CA LEU A 389 -0.13 9.75 12.68
C LEU A 389 -0.34 8.45 13.45
N MET A 390 0.74 7.71 13.70
CA MET A 390 0.69 6.45 14.40
C MET A 390 0.44 6.55 15.91
N LYS A 391 0.47 7.77 16.46
CA LYS A 391 0.09 8.08 17.83
C LYS A 391 -1.32 8.67 17.91
N THR A 392 -1.99 8.92 16.79
CA THR A 392 -3.37 9.45 16.75
C THR A 392 -4.38 8.32 16.61
N GLU A 393 -5.66 8.66 16.72
CA GLU A 393 -6.79 7.74 16.49
C GLU A 393 -7.03 7.48 14.98
N TYR A 394 -6.27 8.15 14.11
CA TYR A 394 -6.45 8.15 12.65
C TYR A 394 -5.13 7.91 11.89
N PRO A 395 -4.46 6.76 12.10
CA PRO A 395 -3.16 6.46 11.51
C PRO A 395 -3.15 6.33 9.98
N TYR A 396 -4.33 6.23 9.37
CA TYR A 396 -4.51 5.95 7.95
C TYR A 396 -4.77 7.19 7.09
N LEU A 397 -4.82 8.39 7.69
CA LEU A 397 -4.98 9.63 6.90
C LEU A 397 -3.93 9.73 5.77
N PRO A 398 -4.32 10.29 4.61
CA PRO A 398 -3.40 10.50 3.50
C PRO A 398 -2.31 11.50 3.91
N VAL A 399 -1.12 11.32 3.35
CA VAL A 399 0.04 12.20 3.59
C VAL A 399 0.56 12.75 2.27
N SER A 400 0.62 14.06 2.14
CA SER A 400 1.10 14.76 0.93
C SER A 400 2.35 15.58 1.23
N ILE A 401 3.40 15.40 0.44
CA ILE A 401 4.67 16.12 0.60
C ILE A 401 4.74 17.24 -0.44
N VAL A 402 4.84 18.50 0.02
CA VAL A 402 4.81 19.69 -0.84
C VAL A 402 6.05 20.53 -0.56
N SER A 403 6.87 20.77 -1.59
CA SER A 403 8.02 21.67 -1.49
C SER A 403 7.60 23.13 -1.66
N GLU A 404 8.30 24.04 -1.00
CA GLU A 404 8.03 25.48 -1.06
C GLU A 404 8.03 25.98 -2.52
N GLY A 405 6.94 26.64 -2.90
CA GLY A 405 6.73 27.16 -4.25
C GLY A 405 6.16 26.14 -5.25
N GLN A 406 5.95 24.88 -4.87
CA GLN A 406 5.13 23.95 -5.66
C GLN A 406 3.65 24.34 -5.57
N LYS A 407 2.94 24.23 -6.70
CA LYS A 407 1.50 24.48 -6.76
C LYS A 407 0.74 23.21 -6.39
N SER A 408 -0.06 23.26 -5.33
CA SER A 408 -0.98 22.20 -4.95
C SER A 408 -2.31 22.81 -4.49
N ASP A 409 -3.40 22.49 -5.18
CA ASP A 409 -4.73 23.04 -4.87
C ASP A 409 -5.22 22.58 -3.50
N ALA A 410 -4.99 21.31 -3.15
CA ALA A 410 -5.34 20.75 -1.85
C ALA A 410 -4.59 21.45 -0.71
N PHE A 411 -3.28 21.64 -0.87
CA PHE A 411 -2.47 22.37 0.09
C PHE A 411 -2.87 23.84 0.19
N ASN A 412 -3.08 24.52 -0.95
CA ASN A 412 -3.46 25.94 -0.97
C ASN A 412 -4.85 26.19 -0.37
N ALA A 413 -5.77 25.22 -0.50
CA ALA A 413 -7.07 25.26 0.15
C ALA A 413 -6.95 25.03 1.67
N ALA A 414 -6.09 24.10 2.10
CA ALA A 414 -5.83 23.82 3.51
C ALA A 414 -5.03 24.93 4.22
N VAL A 415 -4.09 25.55 3.50
CA VAL A 415 -3.15 26.56 3.99
C VAL A 415 -3.15 27.76 3.02
N PRO A 416 -4.14 28.66 3.15
CA PRO A 416 -4.28 29.78 2.25
C PRO A 416 -3.17 30.81 2.41
N MET A 417 -2.91 31.57 1.33
CA MET A 417 -2.10 32.79 1.43
C MET A 417 -2.84 33.83 2.27
N ALA A 418 -2.11 34.61 3.07
CA ALA A 418 -2.68 35.76 3.74
C ALA A 418 -3.26 36.73 2.70
N ALA A 419 -4.50 37.18 2.93
CA ALA A 419 -5.18 38.17 2.11
C ALA A 419 -4.49 39.53 2.11
#